data_AF-A0A3D5AVG5-F1
#
_entry.id   AF-A0A3D5AVG5-F1
#
_cell.length_a   1.000
_cell.length_b   1.000
_cell.length_c   1.000
_cell.angle_alpha   90.00
_cell.angle_beta   90.00
_cell.angle_gamma   90.00
#
_symmetry.space_group_name_H-M   'P 1'
#
loop_
_entity.id
_entity.type
_entity.pdbx_description
1 polymer ?
#
loop_
_entity_poly.entity_id
_entity_poly.type
_entity_poly.pdbx_seq_one_letter_code
_entity_poly.pdbx_strand_id
1 'polypeptide(L)'
;MNLPRVYDLHTHSHYSDGQLPPAELVVRAAANGVEVLSLTDHDVTDGLPEARRAAETAGLTLIPGVEISVTWGHQTVHVVGLRIDASNPALQGGLQRLRDFRVWRAEEIGRRLDKAGIEGATAAARALAPRGLVSRTHFAQFLVAAGHAPDLRRVFKKFLVHGKPGHVPGQWAGLDEAVGWIRGAGGQAVLAHPA
;
A
#
# COMPACT_ATOMS: atom_id res chain seq x y z
N MET A 1 -13.64 -22.12 27.79
CA MET A 1 -13.39 -20.67 27.66
C MET A 1 -13.04 -20.43 26.20
N ASN A 2 -13.73 -19.53 25.51
CA ASN A 2 -13.40 -19.20 24.12
C ASN A 2 -12.16 -18.29 24.16
N LEU A 3 -11.01 -18.77 23.69
CA LEU A 3 -9.82 -17.93 23.61
C LEU A 3 -10.10 -16.77 22.65
N PRO A 4 -9.63 -15.54 22.95
CA PRO A 4 -9.80 -14.41 22.04
C PRO A 4 -9.05 -14.70 20.74
N ARG A 5 -9.72 -14.50 19.61
CA ARG A 5 -9.10 -14.66 18.29
C ARG A 5 -7.94 -13.68 18.10
N VAL A 6 -6.87 -14.11 17.44
CA VAL A 6 -5.76 -13.24 17.04
C VAL A 6 -6.05 -12.61 15.67
N TYR A 7 -6.01 -11.27 15.61
CA TYR A 7 -6.31 -10.49 14.40
C TYR A 7 -5.08 -9.74 13.91
N ASP A 8 -4.91 -9.70 12.58
CA ASP A 8 -4.05 -8.73 11.90
C ASP A 8 -4.83 -8.12 10.72
N LEU A 9 -5.26 -6.87 10.87
CA LEU A 9 -6.21 -6.23 9.95
C LEU A 9 -5.58 -5.18 9.04
N HIS A 10 -4.25 -5.12 9.00
CA HIS A 10 -3.54 -4.17 8.14
C HIS A 10 -2.22 -4.79 7.67
N THR A 11 -2.25 -5.46 6.51
CA THR A 11 -1.09 -6.12 5.92
C THR A 11 -0.98 -5.86 4.43
N HIS A 12 0.25 -5.78 3.92
CA HIS A 12 0.52 -5.51 2.50
C HIS A 12 1.24 -6.69 1.85
N SER A 13 0.95 -6.92 0.58
CA SER A 13 1.64 -7.87 -0.27
C SER A 13 2.47 -7.14 -1.34
N HIS A 14 3.12 -7.91 -2.21
CA HIS A 14 3.86 -7.37 -3.35
C HIS A 14 2.99 -6.71 -4.43
N TYR A 15 1.65 -6.71 -4.30
CA TYR A 15 0.77 -5.96 -5.19
C TYR A 15 0.82 -4.46 -4.88
N SER A 16 1.23 -4.08 -3.67
CA SER A 16 1.59 -2.70 -3.33
C SER A 16 3.06 -2.60 -2.94
N ASP A 17 3.39 -2.49 -1.66
CA ASP A 17 4.76 -2.33 -1.18
C ASP A 17 5.18 -3.32 -0.08
N GLY A 18 4.40 -4.39 0.10
CA GLY A 18 4.81 -5.56 0.86
C GLY A 18 5.85 -6.40 0.11
N GLN A 19 6.59 -7.23 0.85
CA GLN A 19 7.66 -8.05 0.27
C GLN A 19 7.20 -9.44 -0.17
N LEU A 20 6.11 -9.95 0.43
CA LEU A 20 5.64 -11.31 0.21
C LEU A 20 4.49 -11.32 -0.80
N PRO A 21 4.40 -12.36 -1.66
CA PRO A 21 3.17 -12.69 -2.36
C PRO A 21 2.00 -12.88 -1.39
N PRO A 22 0.74 -12.60 -1.78
CA PRO A 22 -0.42 -12.80 -0.94
C PRO A 22 -0.49 -14.19 -0.29
N ALA A 23 -0.17 -15.26 -1.05
CA ALA A 23 -0.20 -16.62 -0.50
C ALA A 23 0.84 -16.84 0.62
N GLU A 24 2.07 -16.37 0.41
CA GLU A 24 3.15 -16.50 1.41
C GLU A 24 2.89 -15.64 2.65
N LEU A 25 2.31 -14.45 2.47
CA LEU A 25 1.89 -13.58 3.58
C LEU A 25 0.87 -14.29 4.47
N VAL A 26 -0.14 -14.93 3.87
CA VAL A 26 -1.17 -15.69 4.61
C VAL A 26 -0.56 -16.87 5.36
N VAL A 27 0.31 -17.66 4.71
CA VAL A 27 0.99 -18.79 5.36
C VAL A 27 1.85 -18.30 6.53
N ARG A 28 2.57 -17.19 6.36
CA ARG A 28 3.36 -16.58 7.43
C ARG A 28 2.48 -16.13 8.60
N ALA A 29 1.34 -15.48 8.33
CA ALA A 29 0.41 -15.04 9.36
C ALA A 29 -0.14 -16.23 10.16
N ALA A 30 -0.59 -17.29 9.47
CA ALA A 30 -1.08 -18.52 10.10
C ALA A 30 0.00 -19.19 10.96
N ALA A 31 1.25 -19.26 10.48
CA ALA A 31 2.38 -19.81 11.24
C ALA A 31 2.72 -19.01 12.52
N ASN A 32 2.28 -17.74 12.61
CA ASN A 32 2.42 -16.88 13.79
C ASN A 32 1.14 -16.82 14.65
N GLY A 33 0.16 -17.70 14.38
CA GLY A 33 -1.06 -17.82 15.18
C GLY A 33 -2.16 -16.80 14.84
N VAL A 34 -2.05 -16.07 13.73
CA VAL A 34 -3.14 -15.19 13.28
C VAL A 34 -4.32 -16.04 12.80
N GLU A 35 -5.52 -15.74 13.29
CA GLU A 35 -6.77 -16.44 12.94
C GLU A 35 -7.63 -15.63 11.96
N VAL A 36 -7.51 -14.30 11.98
CA VAL A 36 -8.22 -13.39 11.10
C VAL A 36 -7.26 -12.37 10.51
N LEU A 37 -7.13 -12.38 9.18
CA LEU A 37 -6.21 -11.52 8.43
C LEU A 37 -7.00 -10.58 7.52
N SER A 38 -6.54 -9.35 7.33
CA SER A 38 -6.95 -8.53 6.18
C SER A 38 -5.75 -8.15 5.33
N LEU A 39 -5.85 -8.44 4.03
CA LEU A 39 -4.94 -7.89 3.04
C LEU A 39 -5.48 -6.52 2.63
N THR A 40 -4.69 -5.48 2.86
CA THR A 40 -5.05 -4.07 2.68
C THR A 40 -4.01 -3.35 1.84
N ASP A 41 -3.67 -3.93 0.68
CA ASP A 41 -2.72 -3.33 -0.26
C ASP A 41 -3.11 -1.89 -0.61
N HIS A 42 -2.09 -1.04 -0.83
CA HIS A 42 -2.32 0.36 -1.19
C HIS A 42 -3.00 0.52 -2.55
N ASP A 43 -4.18 1.11 -2.57
CA ASP A 43 -4.95 1.50 -3.75
C ASP A 43 -5.24 0.36 -4.77
N VAL A 44 -5.16 -0.91 -4.35
CA VAL A 44 -5.36 -2.07 -5.22
C VAL A 44 -5.91 -3.27 -4.42
N THR A 45 -6.67 -4.12 -5.10
CA THR A 45 -7.32 -5.30 -4.51
C THR A 45 -6.93 -6.60 -5.21
N ASP A 46 -6.01 -6.55 -6.16
CA ASP A 46 -5.71 -7.64 -7.10
C ASP A 46 -5.07 -8.85 -6.40
N GLY A 47 -4.48 -8.66 -5.22
CA GLY A 47 -3.97 -9.76 -4.38
C GLY A 47 -5.06 -10.54 -3.62
N LEU A 48 -6.29 -10.03 -3.51
CA LEU A 48 -7.35 -10.64 -2.70
C LEU A 48 -7.75 -12.05 -3.16
N PRO A 49 -7.90 -12.37 -4.47
CA PRO A 49 -8.23 -13.72 -4.91
C PRO A 49 -7.16 -14.75 -4.53
N GLU A 50 -5.89 -14.37 -4.59
CA GLU A 50 -4.78 -15.24 -4.19
C GLU A 50 -4.74 -15.43 -2.67
N ALA A 51 -4.82 -14.35 -1.90
CA ALA A 51 -4.90 -14.41 -0.44
C ALA A 51 -6.06 -15.29 0.03
N ARG A 52 -7.23 -15.19 -0.63
CA ARG A 52 -8.43 -15.96 -0.27
C ARG A 52 -8.18 -17.47 -0.37
N ARG A 53 -7.63 -17.93 -1.51
CA ARG A 53 -7.32 -19.35 -1.72
C ARG A 53 -6.31 -19.87 -0.69
N ALA A 54 -5.29 -19.07 -0.38
CA ALA A 54 -4.30 -19.43 0.63
C ALA A 54 -4.92 -19.48 2.03
N ALA A 55 -5.82 -18.56 2.36
CA ALA A 55 -6.49 -18.50 3.66
C ALA A 55 -7.42 -19.70 3.87
N GLU A 56 -8.16 -20.10 2.84
CA GLU A 56 -8.98 -21.33 2.85
C GLU A 56 -8.13 -22.57 3.15
N THR A 57 -6.96 -22.67 2.52
CA THR A 57 -6.02 -23.80 2.74
C THR A 57 -5.39 -23.76 4.14
N ALA A 58 -5.10 -22.56 4.66
CA ALA A 58 -4.49 -22.35 5.97
C ALA A 58 -5.50 -22.41 7.13
N GLY A 59 -6.81 -22.50 6.87
CA GLY A 59 -7.86 -22.43 7.89
C GLY A 59 -8.01 -21.04 8.53
N LEU A 60 -7.55 -20.00 7.83
CA LEU A 60 -7.55 -18.61 8.29
C LEU A 60 -8.76 -17.86 7.73
N THR A 61 -9.38 -16.97 8.52
CA THR A 61 -10.46 -16.10 8.02
C THR A 61 -9.86 -14.86 7.34
N LEU A 62 -9.99 -14.75 6.01
CA LEU A 62 -9.60 -13.54 5.30
C LEU A 62 -10.75 -12.52 5.25
N ILE A 63 -10.49 -11.29 5.70
CA ILE A 63 -11.32 -10.12 5.49
C ILE A 63 -10.79 -9.36 4.26
N PRO A 64 -11.58 -9.20 3.18
CA PRO A 64 -11.15 -8.41 2.04
C PRO A 64 -10.99 -6.95 2.45
N GLY A 65 -9.85 -6.36 2.12
CA GLY A 65 -9.53 -4.99 2.46
C GLY A 65 -8.74 -4.26 1.39
N VAL A 66 -8.52 -2.97 1.64
CA VAL A 66 -7.71 -2.06 0.82
C VAL A 66 -7.25 -0.90 1.70
N GLU A 67 -6.06 -0.36 1.49
CA GLU A 67 -5.65 0.91 2.10
C GLU A 67 -5.66 2.02 1.05
N ILE A 68 -6.59 2.97 1.18
CA ILE A 68 -6.79 4.05 0.23
C ILE A 68 -5.96 5.27 0.62
N SER A 69 -5.18 5.78 -0.32
CA SER A 69 -4.42 7.02 -0.15
C SER A 69 -5.32 8.24 -0.25
N VAL A 70 -5.25 9.12 0.75
CA VAL A 70 -6.13 10.29 0.88
C VAL A 70 -5.31 11.55 1.10
N THR A 71 -5.76 12.65 0.49
CA THR A 71 -5.28 13.99 0.82
C THR A 71 -6.29 14.67 1.72
N TRP A 72 -5.86 15.06 2.92
CA TRP A 72 -6.68 15.80 3.87
C TRP A 72 -5.93 17.08 4.28
N GLY A 73 -6.41 18.23 3.81
CA GLY A 73 -5.68 19.49 3.92
C GLY A 73 -4.33 19.43 3.21
N HIS A 74 -3.24 19.61 3.95
CA HIS A 74 -1.86 19.54 3.44
C HIS A 74 -1.17 18.20 3.73
N GLN A 75 -1.90 17.22 4.24
CA GLN A 75 -1.35 15.94 4.68
C GLN A 75 -1.84 14.80 3.79
N THR A 76 -0.97 13.80 3.63
CA THR A 76 -1.40 12.48 3.16
C THR A 76 -1.76 11.65 4.38
N VAL A 77 -3.00 11.17 4.42
CA VAL A 77 -3.48 10.18 5.39
C VAL A 77 -3.90 8.93 4.61
N HIS A 78 -4.08 7.82 5.31
CA HIS A 78 -4.57 6.60 4.68
C HIS A 78 -5.84 6.10 5.38
N VAL A 79 -6.77 5.58 4.58
CA VAL A 79 -8.04 5.02 5.06
C VAL A 79 -8.10 3.56 4.67
N VAL A 80 -8.11 2.68 5.65
CA VAL A 80 -8.33 1.25 5.46
C VAL A 80 -9.82 0.99 5.26
N GLY A 81 -10.17 0.28 4.19
CA GLY A 81 -11.47 -0.32 3.99
C GLY A 81 -11.43 -1.79 4.38
N LEU A 82 -12.31 -2.22 5.28
CA LEU A 82 -12.47 -3.62 5.68
C LEU A 82 -13.82 -4.16 5.22
N ARG A 83 -13.88 -5.45 4.86
CA ARG A 83 -15.09 -6.14 4.38
C ARG A 83 -15.68 -5.50 3.13
N ILE A 84 -14.82 -5.02 2.24
CA ILE A 84 -15.26 -4.45 0.95
C ILE A 84 -15.70 -5.53 -0.03
N ASP A 85 -16.67 -5.21 -0.87
CA ASP A 85 -16.87 -5.87 -2.16
C ASP A 85 -15.84 -5.35 -3.16
N ALA A 86 -14.80 -6.13 -3.41
CA ALA A 86 -13.74 -5.79 -4.35
C ALA A 86 -14.21 -5.74 -5.81
N SER A 87 -15.41 -6.21 -6.14
CA SER A 87 -15.99 -6.08 -7.47
C SER A 87 -16.80 -4.79 -7.68
N ASN A 88 -17.00 -4.00 -6.62
CA ASN A 88 -17.79 -2.78 -6.68
C ASN A 88 -17.21 -1.77 -7.71
N PRO A 89 -17.97 -1.37 -8.75
CA PRO A 89 -17.45 -0.53 -9.82
C PRO A 89 -17.00 0.87 -9.37
N ALA A 90 -17.68 1.47 -8.39
CA ALA A 90 -17.34 2.80 -7.91
C ALA A 90 -16.01 2.78 -7.16
N LEU A 91 -15.80 1.77 -6.29
CA LEU A 91 -14.52 1.52 -5.64
C LEU A 91 -13.42 1.28 -6.67
N GLN A 92 -13.61 0.34 -7.61
CA GLN A 92 -12.59 0.02 -8.62
C GLN A 92 -12.25 1.22 -9.51
N GLY A 93 -13.24 2.03 -9.89
CA GLY A 93 -13.01 3.27 -10.62
C GLY A 93 -12.22 4.30 -9.80
N GLY A 94 -12.46 4.40 -8.50
CA GLY A 94 -11.67 5.22 -7.57
C GLY A 94 -10.21 4.75 -7.47
N LEU A 95 -10.03 3.46 -7.19
CA LEU A 95 -8.71 2.84 -7.07
C LEU A 95 -7.90 2.96 -8.37
N GLN A 96 -8.52 2.78 -9.54
CA GLN A 96 -7.83 2.95 -10.82
C GLN A 96 -7.26 4.36 -10.99
N ARG A 97 -8.02 5.41 -10.64
CA ARG A 97 -7.52 6.79 -10.71
C ARG A 97 -6.29 7.00 -9.83
N LEU A 98 -6.27 6.39 -8.65
CA LEU A 98 -5.12 6.47 -7.74
C LEU A 98 -3.90 5.72 -8.30
N ARG A 99 -4.12 4.57 -8.94
CA ARG A 99 -3.05 3.83 -9.63
C ARG A 99 -2.44 4.62 -10.79
N ASP A 100 -3.26 5.27 -11.61
CA ASP A 100 -2.78 6.12 -12.71
C ASP A 100 -1.93 7.29 -12.17
N PHE A 101 -2.39 7.90 -11.07
CA PHE A 101 -1.63 8.93 -10.37
C PHE A 101 -0.30 8.41 -9.82
N ARG A 102 -0.24 7.18 -9.28
CA ARG A 102 1.02 6.56 -8.83
C ARG A 102 2.02 6.37 -9.97
N VAL A 103 1.56 5.96 -11.14
CA VAL A 103 2.42 5.78 -12.32
C VAL A 103 3.07 7.12 -12.71
N TRP A 104 2.27 8.18 -12.86
CA TRP A 104 2.78 9.51 -13.13
C TRP A 104 3.74 9.99 -12.02
N ARG A 105 3.35 9.80 -10.77
CA ARG A 105 4.12 10.26 -9.61
C ARG A 105 5.47 9.56 -9.51
N ALA A 106 5.55 8.27 -9.85
CA ALA A 106 6.82 7.53 -9.86
C ALA A 106 7.82 8.13 -10.85
N GLU A 107 7.37 8.46 -12.07
CA GLU A 107 8.22 9.13 -13.07
C GLU A 107 8.73 10.49 -12.56
N GLU A 108 7.83 11.27 -11.95
CA GLU A 108 8.18 12.60 -11.43
C GLU A 108 9.11 12.52 -10.20
N ILE A 109 9.00 11.48 -9.36
CA ILE A 109 9.95 11.22 -8.26
C ILE A 109 11.34 10.97 -8.85
N GLY A 110 11.44 10.06 -9.83
CA GLY A 110 12.71 9.76 -10.47
C GLY A 110 13.34 10.98 -11.12
N ARG A 111 12.57 11.77 -11.87
CA ARG A 111 13.04 13.03 -12.48
C ARG A 111 13.58 14.04 -11.46
N ARG A 112 13.05 14.05 -10.23
CA ARG A 112 13.53 14.94 -9.15
C ARG A 112 14.77 14.39 -8.44
N LEU A 113 14.91 13.07 -8.35
CA LEU A 113 16.13 12.42 -7.85
C LEU A 113 17.28 12.59 -8.86
N ASP A 114 16.99 12.45 -10.14
CA ASP A 114 17.93 12.67 -11.24
C ASP A 114 18.53 14.09 -11.20
N LYS A 115 17.68 15.11 -11.06
CA LYS A 115 18.11 16.51 -10.84
C LYS A 115 18.99 16.72 -9.61
N ALA A 116 18.98 15.80 -8.65
CA ALA A 116 19.82 15.82 -7.46
C ALA A 116 21.07 14.92 -7.58
N GLY A 117 21.38 14.43 -8.78
CA GLY A 117 22.52 13.56 -9.07
C GLY A 117 22.29 12.09 -8.71
N ILE A 118 21.02 11.66 -8.59
CA ILE A 118 20.64 10.28 -8.28
C ILE A 118 19.89 9.69 -9.48
N GLU A 119 20.66 9.17 -10.42
CA GLU A 119 20.15 8.66 -11.70
C GLU A 119 19.53 7.27 -11.55
N GLY A 120 18.69 6.87 -12.52
CA GLY A 120 18.14 5.50 -12.61
C GLY A 120 17.06 5.14 -11.58
N ALA A 121 16.65 6.07 -10.73
CA ALA A 121 15.76 5.80 -9.61
C ALA A 121 14.39 5.19 -10.00
N THR A 122 13.77 5.66 -11.08
CA THR A 122 12.48 5.11 -11.55
C THR A 122 12.62 3.65 -11.96
N ALA A 123 13.63 3.33 -12.76
CA ALA A 123 13.85 1.97 -13.25
C ALA A 123 14.12 1.01 -12.09
N ALA A 124 14.95 1.43 -11.13
CA ALA A 124 15.22 0.65 -9.92
C ALA A 124 13.95 0.43 -9.07
N ALA A 125 13.15 1.48 -8.85
CA ALA A 125 11.89 1.36 -8.11
C ALA A 125 10.87 0.44 -8.81
N ARG A 126 10.80 0.47 -10.14
CA ARG A 126 9.96 -0.45 -10.94
C ARG A 126 10.44 -1.89 -10.84
N ALA A 127 11.75 -2.12 -10.87
CA ALA A 127 12.33 -3.47 -10.74
C ALA A 127 11.99 -4.13 -9.39
N LEU A 128 11.81 -3.32 -8.34
CA LEU A 128 11.39 -3.78 -7.01
C LEU A 128 9.88 -4.03 -6.89
N ALA A 129 9.08 -3.60 -7.86
CA ALA A 129 7.62 -3.75 -7.88
C ALA A 129 7.13 -4.48 -9.15
N PRO A 130 7.63 -5.69 -9.47
CA PRO A 130 7.38 -6.34 -10.77
C PRO A 130 5.91 -6.70 -11.02
N ARG A 131 5.12 -6.85 -9.95
CA ARG A 131 3.68 -7.16 -10.00
C ARG A 131 2.82 -6.13 -9.27
N GLY A 132 3.45 -5.07 -8.78
CA GLY A 132 2.85 -4.16 -7.81
C GLY A 132 2.96 -2.70 -8.20
N LEU A 133 2.34 -1.88 -7.36
CA LEU A 133 2.38 -0.44 -7.54
C LEU A 133 3.67 0.15 -7.00
N VAL A 134 4.33 0.97 -7.81
CA VAL A 134 5.49 1.73 -7.34
C VAL A 134 5.05 2.71 -6.26
N SER A 135 5.63 2.58 -5.06
CA SER A 135 5.47 3.49 -3.94
C SER A 135 6.80 4.16 -3.60
N ARG A 136 6.77 5.12 -2.67
CA ARG A 136 8.00 5.74 -2.13
C ARG A 136 8.89 4.71 -1.43
N THR A 137 8.33 3.61 -0.93
CA THR A 137 9.06 2.53 -0.27
C THR A 137 10.07 1.89 -1.23
N HIS A 138 9.71 1.67 -2.50
CA HIS A 138 10.62 1.12 -3.50
C HIS A 138 11.77 2.09 -3.85
N PHE A 139 11.47 3.38 -3.98
CA PHE A 139 12.52 4.40 -4.11
C PHE A 139 13.44 4.43 -2.88
N ALA A 140 12.89 4.27 -1.68
CA ALA A 140 13.69 4.23 -0.46
C ALA A 140 14.59 3.00 -0.39
N GLN A 141 14.10 1.83 -0.80
CA GLN A 141 14.91 0.62 -0.93
C GLN A 141 16.06 0.80 -1.91
N PHE A 142 15.79 1.39 -3.09
CA PHE A 142 16.84 1.75 -4.04
C PHE A 142 17.88 2.71 -3.43
N LEU A 143 17.44 3.78 -2.77
CA LEU A 143 18.34 4.76 -2.15
C LEU A 143 19.23 4.14 -1.06
N VAL A 144 18.73 3.14 -0.32
CA VAL A 144 19.55 2.37 0.62
C VAL A 144 20.54 1.48 -0.12
N ALA A 145 20.08 0.71 -1.11
CA ALA A 145 20.93 -0.19 -1.89
C ALA A 145 22.05 0.55 -2.63
N ALA A 146 21.79 1.76 -3.10
CA ALA A 146 22.75 2.65 -3.76
C ALA A 146 23.66 3.42 -2.77
N GLY A 147 23.52 3.23 -1.46
CA GLY A 147 24.39 3.82 -0.44
C GLY A 147 24.08 5.28 -0.07
N HIS A 148 22.94 5.84 -0.51
CA HIS A 148 22.55 7.22 -0.17
C HIS A 148 22.04 7.37 1.28
N ALA A 149 21.63 6.26 1.91
CA ALA A 149 21.24 6.19 3.32
C ALA A 149 21.45 4.77 3.88
N PRO A 150 21.68 4.61 5.19
CA PRO A 150 21.89 3.29 5.79
C PRO A 150 20.60 2.48 5.98
N ASP A 151 19.44 3.14 6.02
CA ASP A 151 18.14 2.51 6.28
C ASP A 151 16.97 3.39 5.76
N LEU A 152 15.77 2.80 5.66
CA LEU A 152 14.57 3.48 5.17
C LEU A 152 14.21 4.72 6.01
N ARG A 153 14.36 4.65 7.33
CA ARG A 153 14.07 5.78 8.22
C ARG A 153 14.96 6.98 7.90
N ARG A 154 16.24 6.74 7.59
CA ARG A 154 17.18 7.79 7.18
C ARG A 154 16.91 8.29 5.76
N VAL A 155 16.39 7.45 4.86
CA VAL A 155 15.86 7.92 3.57
C VAL A 155 14.76 8.95 3.81
N PHE A 156 13.70 8.61 4.54
CA PHE A 156 12.57 9.52 4.75
C PHE A 156 12.90 10.78 5.57
N LYS A 157 14.09 10.87 6.18
CA LYS A 157 14.59 12.13 6.76
C LYS A 157 15.28 13.04 5.73
N LYS A 158 15.86 12.46 4.68
CA LYS A 158 16.74 13.16 3.72
C LYS A 158 16.17 13.31 2.33
N PHE A 159 15.24 12.45 1.93
CA PHE A 159 14.70 12.28 0.59
C PHE A 159 13.19 11.98 0.66
N LEU A 160 12.49 12.14 -0.47
CA LEU A 160 11.10 11.72 -0.68
C LEU A 160 10.02 12.37 0.21
N VAL A 161 10.41 13.34 1.05
CA VAL A 161 9.54 14.11 1.95
C VAL A 161 9.61 15.61 1.65
N HIS A 162 8.63 16.37 2.16
CA HIS A 162 8.47 17.79 1.83
C HIS A 162 9.78 18.58 1.92
N GLY A 163 10.11 19.32 0.86
CA GLY A 163 11.33 20.12 0.75
C GLY A 163 12.63 19.32 0.51
N LYS A 164 12.56 18.01 0.27
CA LYS A 164 13.72 17.15 0.01
C LYS A 164 13.73 16.57 -1.41
N PRO A 165 14.89 16.11 -1.93
CA PRO A 165 14.97 15.54 -3.27
C PRO A 165 14.05 14.34 -3.45
N GLY A 166 13.47 14.20 -4.63
CA GLY A 166 12.49 13.15 -4.96
C GLY A 166 11.10 13.34 -4.35
N HIS A 167 10.86 14.38 -3.53
CA HIS A 167 9.51 14.66 -3.07
C HIS A 167 8.64 15.22 -4.19
N VAL A 168 7.48 14.61 -4.40
CA VAL A 168 6.45 15.06 -5.35
C VAL A 168 5.17 15.31 -4.57
N PRO A 169 4.66 16.55 -4.53
CA PRO A 169 3.35 16.83 -3.97
C PRO A 169 2.29 16.15 -4.83
N GLY A 170 1.21 15.71 -4.22
CA GLY A 170 0.15 14.97 -4.90
C GLY A 170 -1.18 15.22 -4.25
N GLN A 171 -2.22 15.23 -5.07
CA GLN A 171 -3.59 15.13 -4.61
C GLN A 171 -4.05 13.70 -4.89
N TRP A 172 -4.19 12.95 -3.81
CA TRP A 172 -4.87 11.66 -3.79
C TRP A 172 -6.40 11.86 -3.75
N ALA A 173 -7.16 10.85 -3.33
CA ALA A 173 -8.60 10.99 -3.12
C ALA A 173 -8.93 11.99 -2.01
N GLY A 174 -10.11 12.62 -2.10
CA GLY A 174 -10.73 13.27 -0.95
C GLY A 174 -11.09 12.26 0.15
N LEU A 175 -11.15 12.71 1.41
CA LEU A 175 -11.53 11.85 2.53
C LEU A 175 -12.96 11.34 2.39
N ASP A 176 -13.87 12.22 1.98
CA ASP A 176 -15.27 11.92 1.68
C ASP A 176 -15.42 10.94 0.52
N GLU A 177 -14.63 11.11 -0.55
CA GLU A 177 -14.58 10.16 -1.66
C GLU A 177 -14.15 8.75 -1.21
N ALA A 178 -13.02 8.65 -0.50
CA ALA A 178 -12.49 7.36 -0.06
C ALA A 178 -13.45 6.63 0.89
N VAL A 179 -14.02 7.35 1.88
CA VAL A 179 -15.05 6.80 2.77
C VAL A 179 -16.30 6.40 1.99
N GLY A 180 -16.70 7.21 1.01
CA GLY A 180 -17.82 6.93 0.11
C GLY A 180 -17.64 5.65 -0.69
N TRP A 181 -16.46 5.42 -1.28
CA TRP A 181 -16.15 4.20 -2.02
C TRP A 181 -16.17 2.96 -1.12
N ILE A 182 -15.56 3.05 0.06
CA ILE A 182 -15.52 1.93 1.02
C ILE A 182 -16.94 1.56 1.46
N ARG A 183 -17.75 2.55 1.86
CA ARG A 183 -19.13 2.31 2.31
C ARG A 183 -20.04 1.85 1.17
N GLY A 184 -19.86 2.40 -0.03
CA GLY A 184 -20.58 2.00 -1.24
C GLY A 184 -20.26 0.56 -1.67
N ALA A 185 -19.07 0.06 -1.34
CA ALA A 185 -18.68 -1.34 -1.48
C ALA A 185 -19.12 -2.21 -0.28
N GLY A 186 -19.96 -1.71 0.63
CA GLY A 186 -20.44 -2.45 1.80
C GLY A 186 -19.42 -2.59 2.95
N GLY A 187 -18.26 -1.95 2.84
CA GLY A 187 -17.18 -2.02 3.81
C GLY A 187 -17.27 -1.01 4.94
N GLN A 188 -16.32 -1.12 5.86
CA GLN A 188 -16.10 -0.20 6.98
C GLN A 188 -14.81 0.57 6.75
N ALA A 189 -14.88 1.90 6.85
CA ALA A 189 -13.72 2.77 6.73
C ALA A 189 -13.07 3.01 8.10
N VAL A 190 -11.75 2.91 8.15
CA VAL A 190 -10.91 3.05 9.35
C VAL A 190 -9.76 3.99 9.03
N LEU A 191 -9.54 5.03 9.83
CA LEU A 191 -8.34 5.85 9.71
C LEU A 191 -7.13 5.01 10.14
N ALA A 192 -6.17 4.84 9.23
CA ALA A 192 -4.98 4.06 9.51
C ALA A 192 -3.94 4.88 10.29
N HIS A 193 -3.20 4.20 11.19
CA HIS A 193 -2.01 4.70 11.88
C HIS A 193 -2.02 6.23 12.22
N PRO A 194 -3.00 6.73 12.99
CA PRO A 194 -3.26 8.16 13.17
C PRO A 194 -2.26 8.93 14.06
N ALA A 195 -1.13 8.30 14.45
CA ALA A 195 -0.20 8.80 15.46
C ALA A 195 0.96 9.63 14.89
#